data_AF-A0A1V6NW63-F1
#
_entry.id   AF-A0A1V6NW63-F1
#
_cell.length_a   1.000
_cell.length_b   1.000
_cell.length_c   1.000
_cell.angle_alpha   90.00
_cell.angle_beta   90.00
_cell.angle_gamma   90.00
#
_symmetry.space_group_name_H-M   'P 1'
#
loop_
_entity.id
_entity.type
_entity.pdbx_description
1 polymer ?
#
loop_
_entity_poly.entity_id
_entity_poly.type
_entity_poly.pdbx_seq_one_letter_code
_entity_poly.pdbx_strand_id
1 'polypeptide(L)'
;MSTSILSGLLGTKVTVDLWPLPTTGPASETWEITEKIDEKICAMHEIESNNGMRPAYVRGTFQCRSTDANDDGKKLGIMKVYKQIPYVGTDLYDYEYRKQQAVEPYEPRELIALKALKRRRCVVVPELLGYRLTKQDAMEIVPRGCLMYIVWKQVPGKPLTQEAFWQAPLAERNEIRSRFRHIYQQLVEHICGFWDADLLNGYAKWDDYLFVQFDLVSGSKSDERYFKITAIDTYHDEKGWRW
;
A
#
# COMPACT_ATOMS: atom_id res chain seq x y z
N MET A 1 14.44 -17.77 -7.18
CA MET A 1 14.24 -17.02 -8.44
C MET A 1 13.16 -15.99 -8.16
N SER A 2 13.46 -14.69 -8.28
CA SER A 2 12.46 -13.62 -8.11
C SER A 2 11.69 -13.47 -9.41
N THR A 3 10.65 -14.27 -9.61
CA THR A 3 9.74 -14.15 -10.75
C THR A 3 8.75 -13.04 -10.44
N SER A 4 9.06 -11.84 -10.91
CA SER A 4 8.15 -10.69 -10.86
C SER A 4 6.86 -11.01 -11.62
N ILE A 5 5.75 -11.19 -10.91
CA ILE A 5 4.46 -11.65 -11.48
C ILE A 5 3.77 -10.52 -12.24
N LEU A 6 3.94 -9.27 -11.80
CA LEU A 6 3.23 -8.11 -12.34
C LEU A 6 4.07 -7.28 -13.33
N SER A 7 5.26 -7.75 -13.74
CA SER A 7 6.09 -7.04 -14.74
C SER A 7 5.35 -6.80 -16.05
N GLY A 8 4.45 -7.70 -16.45
CA GLY A 8 3.68 -7.59 -17.69
C GLY A 8 2.63 -6.47 -17.70
N LEU A 9 2.43 -5.75 -16.58
CA LEU A 9 1.46 -4.68 -16.50
C LEU A 9 1.96 -3.32 -17.04
N LEU A 10 3.27 -3.16 -17.27
CA LEU A 10 3.81 -1.91 -17.80
C LEU A 10 3.23 -1.60 -19.19
N GLY A 11 2.80 -0.35 -19.40
CA GLY A 11 2.10 0.11 -20.60
C GLY A 11 0.61 -0.29 -20.66
N THR A 12 0.12 -1.08 -19.71
CA THR A 12 -1.31 -1.46 -19.68
C THR A 12 -2.16 -0.26 -19.29
N LYS A 13 -3.28 -0.09 -19.98
CA LYS A 13 -4.30 0.92 -19.67
C LYS A 13 -5.42 0.30 -18.84
N VAL A 14 -5.69 0.91 -17.69
CA VAL A 14 -6.71 0.47 -16.74
C VAL A 14 -7.71 1.60 -16.54
N THR A 15 -8.96 1.35 -16.92
CA THR A 15 -10.08 2.23 -16.58
C THR A 15 -10.55 1.94 -15.16
N VAL A 16 -10.63 2.97 -14.33
CA VAL A 16 -11.13 2.88 -12.95
C VAL A 16 -12.36 3.75 -12.76
N ASP A 17 -13.24 3.34 -11.86
CA ASP A 17 -14.39 4.14 -11.47
C ASP A 17 -13.91 5.28 -10.55
N LEU A 18 -14.30 6.52 -10.87
CA LEU A 18 -13.91 7.68 -10.10
C LEU A 18 -14.55 7.66 -8.72
N TRP A 19 -13.80 8.08 -7.72
CA TRP A 19 -14.30 8.13 -6.36
C TRP A 19 -13.89 9.39 -5.59
N PRO A 20 -14.84 10.15 -5.00
CA PRO A 20 -16.29 9.94 -5.08
C PRO A 20 -16.82 10.11 -6.50
N LEU A 21 -17.99 9.54 -6.79
CA LEU A 21 -18.62 9.73 -8.10
C LEU A 21 -18.83 11.24 -8.35
N PRO A 22 -18.39 11.75 -9.51
CA PRO A 22 -18.59 13.15 -9.84
C PRO A 22 -20.07 13.43 -10.12
N THR A 23 -20.54 14.62 -9.72
CA THR A 23 -21.92 15.07 -9.98
C THR A 23 -22.16 15.37 -11.47
N THR A 24 -21.11 15.71 -12.20
CA THR A 24 -21.12 16.05 -13.63
C THR A 24 -19.84 15.54 -14.29
N GLY A 25 -19.93 15.02 -15.52
CA GLY A 25 -18.76 14.52 -16.27
C GLY A 25 -18.65 12.99 -16.29
N PRO A 26 -17.51 12.44 -16.71
CA PRO A 26 -17.31 11.00 -16.81
C PRO A 26 -17.26 10.35 -15.41
N ALA A 27 -17.84 9.16 -15.26
CA ALA A 27 -17.81 8.41 -14.01
C ALA A 27 -16.55 7.53 -13.84
N SER A 28 -15.69 7.49 -14.86
CA SER A 28 -14.51 6.64 -14.93
C SER A 28 -13.37 7.36 -15.66
N GLU A 29 -12.14 7.01 -15.34
CA GLU A 29 -10.92 7.58 -15.94
C GLU A 29 -9.94 6.45 -16.29
N THR A 30 -9.20 6.59 -17.40
CA THR A 30 -8.25 5.57 -17.84
C THR A 30 -6.81 5.96 -17.53
N TRP A 31 -6.09 5.05 -16.89
CA TRP A 31 -4.72 5.24 -16.41
C TRP A 31 -3.77 4.26 -17.07
N GLU A 32 -2.66 4.74 -17.59
CA GLU A 32 -1.57 3.92 -18.10
C GLU A 32 -0.54 3.66 -16.99
N ILE A 33 -0.17 2.40 -16.78
CA ILE A 33 0.88 1.99 -15.83
C ILE A 33 2.25 2.28 -16.47
N THR A 34 3.06 3.13 -15.85
CA THR A 34 4.31 3.63 -16.45
C THR A 34 5.57 3.06 -15.81
N GLU A 35 5.58 2.86 -14.50
CA GLU A 35 6.76 2.40 -13.77
C GLU A 35 6.35 1.50 -12.61
N LYS A 36 7.12 0.43 -12.36
CA LYS A 36 6.94 -0.44 -11.19
C LYS A 36 7.79 0.06 -10.03
N ILE A 37 7.17 0.29 -8.88
CA ILE A 37 7.84 0.76 -7.65
C ILE A 37 8.18 -0.42 -6.74
N ASP A 38 7.20 -1.29 -6.49
CA ASP A 38 7.33 -2.41 -5.54
C ASP A 38 6.44 -3.58 -5.96
N GLU A 39 6.81 -4.78 -5.53
CA GLU A 39 5.94 -5.95 -5.58
C GLU A 39 6.22 -6.86 -4.38
N LYS A 40 5.13 -7.26 -3.72
CA LYS A 40 5.17 -8.20 -2.62
C LYS A 40 4.22 -9.36 -2.88
N ILE A 41 4.75 -10.57 -2.77
CA ILE A 41 3.96 -11.80 -2.79
C ILE A 41 3.45 -12.07 -1.36
N CYS A 42 2.14 -12.20 -1.23
CA CYS A 42 1.45 -12.63 -0.02
C CYS A 42 0.97 -14.07 -0.24
N ALA A 43 1.93 -14.98 -0.19
CA ALA A 43 1.71 -16.41 -0.33
C ALA A 43 0.88 -16.94 0.85
N MET A 44 0.03 -17.94 0.58
CA MET A 44 -0.83 -18.59 1.57
C MET A 44 -0.94 -20.07 1.23
N HIS A 45 -0.97 -20.94 2.22
CA HIS A 45 -1.34 -22.34 2.02
C HIS A 45 -2.86 -22.51 2.03
N GLU A 46 -3.38 -23.49 1.29
CA GLU A 46 -4.82 -23.74 1.17
C GLU A 46 -5.50 -23.97 2.54
N ILE A 47 -4.83 -24.70 3.45
CA ILE A 47 -5.32 -24.99 4.80
C ILE A 47 -5.56 -23.70 5.61
N GLU A 48 -4.75 -22.67 5.40
CA GLU A 48 -4.86 -21.40 6.12
C GLU A 48 -6.06 -20.58 5.60
N SER A 49 -6.37 -20.68 4.30
CA SER A 49 -7.50 -19.99 3.67
C SER A 49 -8.86 -20.51 4.17
N ASN A 50 -8.99 -21.81 4.37
CA ASN A 50 -10.24 -22.45 4.84
C ASN A 50 -10.71 -21.96 6.22
N ASN A 51 -9.88 -21.25 6.97
CA ASN A 51 -10.22 -20.61 8.24
C ASN A 51 -10.79 -19.19 8.09
N GLY A 52 -11.21 -18.79 6.88
CA GLY A 52 -11.75 -17.46 6.59
C GLY A 52 -10.68 -16.39 6.36
N MET A 53 -9.43 -16.81 6.14
CA MET A 53 -8.33 -15.91 5.77
C MET A 53 -8.45 -15.50 4.29
N ARG A 54 -7.85 -14.35 3.96
CA ARG A 54 -7.83 -13.82 2.58
C ARG A 54 -7.07 -14.77 1.63
N PRO A 55 -7.39 -14.77 0.33
CA PRO A 55 -6.70 -15.63 -0.65
C PRO A 55 -5.20 -15.32 -0.71
N ALA A 56 -4.42 -16.20 -1.31
CA ALA A 56 -3.07 -15.84 -1.75
C ALA A 56 -3.14 -14.75 -2.83
N TYR A 57 -2.30 -13.72 -2.73
CA TYR A 57 -2.25 -12.64 -3.73
C TYR A 57 -0.85 -12.08 -3.90
N VAL A 58 -0.62 -11.43 -5.03
CA VAL A 58 0.50 -10.53 -5.24
C VAL A 58 -0.01 -9.09 -5.22
N ARG A 59 0.74 -8.21 -4.55
CA ARG A 59 0.46 -6.77 -4.49
C ARG A 59 1.60 -5.99 -5.12
N GLY A 60 1.32 -5.26 -6.18
CA GLY A 60 2.27 -4.37 -6.83
C GLY A 60 1.90 -2.90 -6.68
N THR A 61 2.90 -2.04 -6.53
CA THR A 61 2.73 -0.59 -6.52
C THR A 61 3.42 -0.01 -7.74
N PHE A 62 2.74 0.89 -8.45
CA PHE A 62 3.17 1.43 -9.73
C PHE A 62 2.94 2.94 -9.79
N GLN A 63 3.77 3.64 -10.56
CA GLN A 63 3.39 4.95 -11.08
C GLN A 63 2.45 4.76 -12.27
N CYS A 64 1.53 5.69 -12.43
CA CYS A 64 0.61 5.73 -13.56
C CYS A 64 0.30 7.18 -13.95
N ARG A 65 -0.15 7.37 -15.18
CA ARG A 65 -0.61 8.66 -15.70
C ARG A 65 -2.00 8.54 -16.30
N SER A 66 -2.81 9.57 -16.14
CA SER A 66 -4.10 9.63 -16.84
C SER A 66 -3.88 9.67 -18.35
N THR A 67 -4.78 9.06 -19.10
CA THR A 67 -4.79 9.05 -20.56
C THR A 67 -5.91 9.90 -21.15
N ASP A 68 -6.66 10.59 -20.30
CA ASP A 68 -7.77 11.42 -20.72
C ASP A 68 -7.28 12.65 -21.50
N ALA A 69 -7.90 12.87 -22.65
CA ALA A 69 -7.50 13.89 -23.62
C ALA A 69 -7.60 15.34 -23.10
N ASN A 70 -8.34 15.56 -22.01
CA ASN A 70 -8.55 16.89 -21.44
C ASN A 70 -7.40 17.33 -20.50
N ASP A 71 -6.46 16.44 -20.19
CA ASP A 71 -5.40 16.70 -19.21
C ASP A 71 -4.03 16.22 -19.70
N ASP A 72 -3.68 16.41 -20.98
CA ASP A 72 -2.35 16.23 -21.63
C ASP A 72 -1.48 15.01 -21.17
N GLY A 73 -2.03 14.01 -20.50
CA GLY A 73 -1.26 13.02 -19.72
C GLY A 73 -0.50 13.56 -18.49
N LYS A 74 -0.84 14.74 -17.95
CA LYS A 74 -0.13 15.39 -16.84
C LYS A 74 -0.52 14.89 -15.45
N LYS A 75 -1.73 14.37 -15.28
CA LYS A 75 -2.17 13.86 -13.98
C LYS A 75 -1.42 12.59 -13.61
N LEU A 76 -0.55 12.70 -12.61
CA LEU A 76 0.23 11.58 -12.08
C LEU A 76 -0.47 10.94 -10.88
N GLY A 77 -0.43 9.62 -10.86
CA GLY A 77 -1.04 8.79 -9.83
C GLY A 77 -0.12 7.65 -9.41
N ILE A 78 -0.41 7.10 -8.24
CA ILE A 78 0.10 5.80 -7.82
C ILE A 78 -1.03 4.80 -7.94
N MET A 79 -0.77 3.72 -8.67
CA MET A 79 -1.68 2.59 -8.82
C MET A 79 -1.19 1.41 -7.99
N LYS A 80 -2.06 0.85 -7.17
CA LYS A 80 -1.81 -0.41 -6.52
C LYS A 80 -2.71 -1.50 -7.08
N VAL A 81 -2.08 -2.63 -7.39
CA VAL A 81 -2.72 -3.78 -8.01
C VAL A 81 -2.65 -4.95 -7.05
N TYR A 82 -3.79 -5.56 -6.77
CA TYR A 82 -3.90 -6.82 -6.06
C TYR A 82 -4.39 -7.87 -7.04
N LYS A 83 -3.58 -8.90 -7.30
CA LYS A 83 -3.91 -9.99 -8.22
C LYS A 83 -3.85 -11.30 -7.45
N GLN A 84 -4.90 -12.11 -7.54
CA GLN A 84 -4.91 -13.42 -6.92
C GLN A 84 -3.87 -14.32 -7.57
N ILE A 85 -3.18 -15.10 -6.73
CA ILE A 85 -2.23 -16.13 -7.14
C ILE A 85 -2.66 -17.46 -6.53
N PRO A 86 -2.19 -18.60 -7.07
CA PRO A 86 -2.51 -19.90 -6.50
C PRO A 86 -1.98 -20.04 -5.08
N TYR A 87 -2.57 -20.96 -4.32
CA TYR A 87 -1.99 -21.38 -3.06
C TYR A 87 -0.62 -22.01 -3.27
N VAL A 88 0.25 -21.88 -2.27
CA VAL A 88 1.62 -22.42 -2.31
C VAL A 88 1.58 -23.91 -2.64
N GLY A 89 2.31 -24.30 -3.69
CA GLY A 89 2.42 -25.69 -4.13
C GLY A 89 1.34 -26.12 -5.13
N THR A 90 0.40 -25.24 -5.48
CA THR A 90 -0.67 -25.53 -6.44
C THR A 90 -0.49 -24.84 -7.80
N ASP A 91 0.64 -24.13 -7.99
CA ASP A 91 0.92 -23.35 -9.20
C ASP A 91 0.96 -24.20 -10.48
N LEU A 92 1.39 -25.46 -10.35
CA LEU A 92 1.50 -26.43 -11.44
C LEU A 92 0.28 -27.35 -11.56
N TYR A 93 -0.74 -27.16 -10.72
CA TYR A 93 -1.95 -27.96 -10.78
C TYR A 93 -2.77 -27.54 -12.00
N ASP A 94 -3.69 -28.42 -12.39
CA ASP A 94 -4.51 -28.19 -13.57
C ASP A 94 -5.37 -26.92 -13.45
N TYR A 95 -5.86 -26.52 -14.61
CA TYR A 95 -6.67 -25.33 -14.78
C TYR A 95 -7.91 -25.29 -13.87
N GLU A 96 -8.66 -26.39 -13.80
CA GLU A 96 -9.93 -26.43 -13.07
C GLU A 96 -9.66 -26.38 -11.57
N TYR A 97 -8.58 -26.99 -11.09
CA TYR A 97 -8.16 -26.88 -9.70
C TYR A 97 -7.83 -25.43 -9.32
N ARG A 98 -6.98 -24.73 -10.10
CA ARG A 98 -6.65 -23.33 -9.80
C ARG A 98 -7.87 -22.41 -9.90
N LYS A 99 -8.78 -22.68 -10.83
CA LYS A 99 -10.04 -21.92 -10.97
C LYS A 99 -10.96 -22.07 -9.77
N GLN A 100 -10.99 -23.23 -9.11
CA GLN A 100 -11.76 -23.44 -7.88
C GLN A 100 -11.27 -22.57 -6.71
N GLN A 101 -10.01 -22.10 -6.75
CA GLN A 101 -9.46 -21.20 -5.73
C GLN A 101 -9.96 -19.75 -5.89
N ALA A 102 -10.55 -19.40 -7.03
CA ALA A 102 -10.96 -18.03 -7.34
C ALA A 102 -11.94 -17.49 -6.30
N VAL A 103 -11.66 -16.30 -5.77
CA VAL A 103 -12.59 -15.59 -4.89
C VAL A 103 -13.18 -14.38 -5.59
N GLU A 104 -14.37 -13.96 -5.14
CA GLU A 104 -14.99 -12.73 -5.62
C GLU A 104 -14.12 -11.50 -5.28
N PRO A 105 -14.07 -10.48 -6.16
CA PRO A 105 -13.40 -9.23 -5.86
C PRO A 105 -14.01 -8.56 -4.63
N TYR A 106 -13.16 -7.98 -3.78
CA TYR A 106 -13.56 -7.36 -2.52
C TYR A 106 -12.82 -6.03 -2.32
N GLU A 107 -13.24 -5.23 -1.35
CA GLU A 107 -12.50 -4.02 -1.00
C GLU A 107 -11.30 -4.36 -0.10
N PRO A 108 -10.05 -4.14 -0.55
CA PRO A 108 -8.91 -4.29 0.34
C PRO A 108 -8.94 -3.25 1.46
N ARG A 109 -8.30 -3.53 2.60
CA ARG A 109 -8.29 -2.64 3.78
C ARG A 109 -7.86 -1.21 3.44
N GLU A 110 -6.90 -1.07 2.53
CA GLU A 110 -6.40 0.23 2.07
C GLU A 110 -7.47 1.03 1.31
N LEU A 111 -8.28 0.39 0.46
CA LEU A 111 -9.40 1.06 -0.22
C LEU A 111 -10.46 1.52 0.80
N ILE A 112 -10.80 0.65 1.76
CA ILE A 112 -11.75 0.97 2.83
C ILE A 112 -11.26 2.18 3.64
N ALA A 113 -9.97 2.19 4.02
CA ALA A 113 -9.34 3.27 4.75
C ALA A 113 -9.35 4.58 3.95
N LEU A 114 -8.86 4.57 2.71
CA LEU A 114 -8.82 5.75 1.85
C LEU A 114 -10.21 6.34 1.61
N LYS A 115 -11.23 5.50 1.42
CA LYS A 115 -12.61 5.95 1.30
C LYS A 115 -13.07 6.68 2.55
N ALA A 116 -12.94 6.10 3.74
CA ALA A 116 -13.45 6.77 4.92
C ALA A 116 -12.60 7.99 5.34
N LEU A 117 -11.29 7.99 5.09
CA LEU A 117 -10.44 9.17 5.28
C LEU A 117 -10.86 10.35 4.39
N LYS A 118 -11.14 10.10 3.10
CA LYS A 118 -11.66 11.16 2.20
C LYS A 118 -13.04 11.66 2.62
N ARG A 119 -13.95 10.76 3.07
CA ARG A 119 -15.26 11.17 3.62
C ARG A 119 -15.12 12.07 4.85
N ARG A 120 -14.12 11.81 5.69
CA ARG A 120 -13.76 12.65 6.85
C ARG A 120 -12.92 13.88 6.49
N ARG A 121 -12.65 14.11 5.20
CA ARG A 121 -11.84 15.22 4.68
C ARG A 121 -10.42 15.28 5.27
N CYS A 122 -9.85 14.11 5.56
CA CYS A 122 -8.46 14.01 6.01
C CYS A 122 -7.52 14.49 4.90
N VAL A 123 -6.71 15.51 5.18
CA VAL A 123 -5.80 16.15 4.22
C VAL A 123 -4.37 15.59 4.25
N VAL A 124 -4.06 14.75 5.23
CA VAL A 124 -2.72 14.19 5.43
C VAL A 124 -2.49 12.85 4.75
N VAL A 125 -3.46 12.39 3.95
CA VAL A 125 -3.33 11.20 3.10
C VAL A 125 -3.51 11.54 1.63
N PRO A 126 -2.92 10.76 0.71
CA PRO A 126 -3.14 10.96 -0.70
C PRO A 126 -4.62 10.87 -1.08
N GLU A 127 -5.02 11.70 -2.03
CA GLU A 127 -6.39 11.70 -2.52
C GLU A 127 -6.67 10.43 -3.33
N LEU A 128 -7.62 9.60 -2.88
CA LEU A 128 -8.17 8.50 -3.68
C LEU A 128 -8.84 9.09 -4.94
N LEU A 129 -8.40 8.67 -6.12
CA LEU A 129 -8.91 9.14 -7.40
C LEU A 129 -9.95 8.17 -7.97
N GLY A 130 -9.71 6.87 -7.84
CA GLY A 130 -10.62 5.85 -8.30
C GLY A 130 -10.14 4.44 -7.98
N TYR A 131 -10.97 3.46 -8.27
CA TYR A 131 -10.65 2.05 -8.11
C TYR A 131 -11.44 1.19 -9.10
N ARG A 132 -11.00 -0.05 -9.32
CA ARG A 132 -11.73 -1.07 -10.07
C ARG A 132 -11.59 -2.40 -9.36
N LEU A 133 -12.71 -3.05 -9.08
CA LEU A 133 -12.73 -4.41 -8.56
C LEU A 133 -13.25 -5.31 -9.69
N THR A 134 -12.42 -6.24 -10.16
CA THR A 134 -12.73 -7.09 -11.31
C THR A 134 -12.19 -8.50 -11.12
N LYS A 135 -12.54 -9.39 -12.02
CA LYS A 135 -11.99 -10.75 -12.08
C LYS A 135 -10.86 -10.82 -13.10
N GLN A 136 -9.92 -11.72 -12.85
CA GLN A 136 -8.89 -12.15 -13.78
C GLN A 136 -9.51 -12.84 -14.99
N ASP A 137 -8.80 -12.77 -16.11
CA ASP A 137 -9.22 -13.43 -17.34
C ASP A 137 -9.21 -14.96 -17.21
N ALA A 138 -9.87 -15.62 -18.15
CA ALA A 138 -10.00 -17.07 -18.13
C ALA A 138 -8.66 -17.80 -18.29
N MET A 139 -7.61 -17.16 -18.82
CA MET A 139 -6.30 -17.78 -19.06
C MET A 139 -5.25 -17.40 -17.99
N GLU A 140 -5.67 -16.70 -16.96
CA GLU A 140 -4.77 -16.24 -15.90
C GLU A 140 -4.36 -17.35 -14.92
N ILE A 141 -3.34 -17.06 -14.10
CA ILE A 141 -2.78 -18.04 -13.14
C ILE A 141 -3.81 -18.50 -12.09
N VAL A 142 -4.77 -17.65 -11.75
CA VAL A 142 -6.01 -18.05 -11.07
C VAL A 142 -7.15 -17.61 -11.96
N PRO A 143 -7.67 -18.49 -12.82
CA PRO A 143 -8.75 -18.14 -13.73
C PRO A 143 -9.94 -17.58 -12.94
N ARG A 144 -10.47 -16.42 -13.37
CA ARG A 144 -11.60 -15.74 -12.70
C ARG A 144 -11.33 -15.28 -11.26
N GLY A 145 -10.09 -15.38 -10.76
CA GLY A 145 -9.68 -14.89 -9.43
C GLY A 145 -9.83 -13.37 -9.28
N CYS A 146 -9.72 -12.87 -8.05
CA CYS A 146 -9.87 -11.44 -7.80
C CYS A 146 -8.71 -10.60 -8.34
N LEU A 147 -9.04 -9.47 -8.97
CA LEU A 147 -8.09 -8.49 -9.49
C LEU A 147 -8.60 -7.08 -9.17
N MET A 148 -7.83 -6.33 -8.39
CA MET A 148 -8.26 -5.04 -7.85
C MET A 148 -7.21 -3.98 -8.14
N TYR A 149 -7.67 -2.83 -8.61
CA TYR A 149 -6.87 -1.65 -8.90
C TYR A 149 -7.34 -0.51 -8.01
N ILE A 150 -6.40 0.21 -7.40
CA ILE A 150 -6.67 1.41 -6.61
C ILE A 150 -5.73 2.50 -7.14
N VAL A 151 -6.25 3.68 -7.43
CA VAL A 151 -5.46 4.81 -7.91
C VAL A 151 -5.64 5.99 -6.96
N TRP A 152 -4.53 6.53 -6.47
CA TRP A 152 -4.53 7.78 -5.70
C TRP A 152 -3.52 8.77 -6.28
N LYS A 153 -3.72 10.05 -5.97
CA LYS A 153 -2.88 11.13 -6.44
C LYS A 153 -1.44 10.95 -5.97
N GLN A 154 -0.50 11.08 -6.88
CA GLN A 154 0.92 11.13 -6.48
C GLN A 154 1.19 12.44 -5.74
N VAL A 155 1.82 12.34 -4.58
CA VAL A 155 2.25 13.51 -3.79
C VAL A 155 3.68 13.89 -4.14
N PRO A 156 4.07 15.18 -4.03
CA PRO A 156 5.43 15.61 -4.27
C PRO A 156 6.44 14.92 -3.34
N GLY A 157 7.67 14.77 -3.81
CA GLY A 157 8.77 14.19 -3.05
C GLY A 157 9.07 12.74 -3.41
N LYS A 158 10.06 12.18 -2.73
CA LYS A 158 10.44 10.76 -2.84
C LYS A 158 10.08 10.07 -1.52
N PRO A 159 9.67 8.79 -1.54
CA PRO A 159 9.53 8.02 -0.32
C PRO A 159 10.82 8.08 0.51
N LEU A 160 10.67 8.38 1.80
CA LEU A 160 11.78 8.35 2.73
C LEU A 160 12.18 6.89 2.96
N THR A 161 13.39 6.51 2.55
CA THR A 161 13.93 5.18 2.86
C THR A 161 14.63 5.21 4.21
N GLN A 162 14.76 4.04 4.82
CA GLN A 162 15.47 3.89 6.09
C GLN A 162 16.93 4.35 5.96
N GLU A 163 17.59 4.02 4.85
CA GLU A 163 18.96 4.45 4.58
C GLU A 163 19.05 5.98 4.46
N ALA A 164 18.15 6.60 3.70
CA ALA A 164 18.14 8.06 3.55
C ALA A 164 17.89 8.76 4.89
N PHE A 165 16.97 8.22 5.69
CA PHE A 165 16.71 8.73 7.04
C PHE A 165 17.96 8.64 7.93
N TRP A 166 18.60 7.48 8.02
CA TRP A 166 19.78 7.29 8.87
C TRP A 166 21.05 7.95 8.35
N GLN A 167 21.11 8.32 7.07
CA GLN A 167 22.21 9.13 6.53
C GLN A 167 22.04 10.62 6.80
N ALA A 168 20.83 11.07 7.14
CA ALA A 168 20.55 12.47 7.43
C ALA A 168 21.13 12.89 8.80
N PRO A 169 21.57 14.16 8.94
CA PRO A 169 22.01 14.70 10.23
C PRO A 169 20.94 14.58 11.31
N LEU A 170 21.33 14.44 12.58
CA LEU A 170 20.42 14.31 13.71
C LEU A 170 19.32 15.40 13.74
N ALA A 171 19.68 16.64 13.40
CA ALA A 171 18.72 17.75 13.35
C ALA A 171 17.59 17.48 12.33
N GLU A 172 17.92 16.98 11.14
CA GLU A 172 16.96 16.63 10.10
C GLU A 172 16.13 15.40 10.50
N ARG A 173 16.77 14.37 11.08
CA ARG A 173 16.05 13.20 11.63
C ARG A 173 15.02 13.59 12.68
N ASN A 174 15.37 14.55 13.56
CA ASN A 174 14.46 15.08 14.57
C ASN A 174 13.32 15.91 13.97
N GLU A 175 13.60 16.70 12.92
CA GLU A 175 12.55 17.42 12.18
C GLU A 175 11.56 16.44 11.52
N ILE A 176 12.07 15.38 10.88
CA ILE A 176 11.25 14.32 10.29
C ILE A 176 10.36 13.66 11.36
N ARG A 177 10.93 13.26 12.50
CA ARG A 177 10.17 12.67 13.63
C ARG A 177 9.08 13.62 14.14
N SER A 178 9.41 14.89 14.32
CA SER A 178 8.47 15.92 14.77
C SER A 178 7.29 16.07 13.80
N ARG A 179 7.58 16.20 12.50
CA ARG A 179 6.54 16.30 11.45
C ARG A 179 5.72 15.03 11.34
N PHE A 180 6.36 13.85 11.39
CA PHE A 180 5.68 12.56 11.36
C PHE A 180 4.69 12.43 12.52
N ARG A 181 5.12 12.76 13.74
CA ARG A 181 4.26 12.77 14.92
C ARG A 181 3.03 13.66 14.73
N HIS A 182 3.25 14.89 14.29
CA HIS A 182 2.16 15.85 14.07
C HIS A 182 1.15 15.34 13.03
N ILE A 183 1.63 14.82 11.91
CA ILE A 183 0.79 14.28 10.83
C ILE A 183 0.04 13.02 11.27
N TYR A 184 0.72 12.10 11.98
CA TYR A 184 0.12 10.86 12.45
C TYR A 184 -0.99 11.14 13.45
N GLN A 185 -0.84 12.13 14.33
CA GLN A 185 -1.90 12.53 15.25
C GLN A 185 -3.15 13.02 14.50
N GLN A 186 -2.99 13.87 13.48
CA GLN A 186 -4.12 14.26 12.61
C GLN A 186 -4.76 13.05 11.92
N LEU A 187 -3.96 12.09 11.46
CA LEU A 187 -4.48 10.86 10.86
C LEU A 187 -5.31 10.05 11.85
N VAL A 188 -4.83 9.88 13.09
CA VAL A 188 -5.49 9.12 14.17
C VAL A 188 -6.87 9.70 14.52
N GLU A 189 -6.98 11.02 14.58
CA GLU A 189 -8.28 11.72 14.78
C GLU A 189 -9.31 11.33 13.71
N HIS A 190 -8.85 10.99 12.50
CA HIS A 190 -9.71 10.56 11.40
C HIS A 190 -9.91 9.04 11.30
N ILE A 191 -9.21 8.20 12.05
CA ILE A 191 -9.37 6.72 12.02
C ILE A 191 -9.95 6.13 13.30
N CYS A 192 -10.16 6.92 14.36
CA CYS A 192 -10.93 6.47 15.51
C CYS A 192 -12.33 5.98 15.05
N GLY A 193 -12.64 4.70 15.29
CA GLY A 193 -13.91 4.04 14.90
C GLY A 193 -13.89 3.11 13.68
N PHE A 194 -12.73 2.78 13.09
CA PHE A 194 -12.63 1.56 12.27
C PHE A 194 -12.46 0.34 13.19
N TRP A 195 -13.02 -0.82 12.84
CA TRP A 195 -12.95 -2.05 13.66
C TRP A 195 -11.52 -2.59 13.90
N ASP A 196 -10.51 -2.03 13.23
CA ASP A 196 -9.07 -2.30 13.45
C ASP A 196 -8.35 -1.12 14.18
N ALA A 197 -9.10 -0.09 14.58
CA ALA A 197 -8.59 1.08 15.30
C ALA A 197 -8.75 0.96 16.82
N ASP A 198 -9.13 -0.22 17.34
CA ASP A 198 -9.20 -0.48 18.78
C ASP A 198 -7.85 -0.35 19.49
N LEU A 199 -6.74 -0.33 18.75
CA LEU A 199 -5.40 0.01 19.26
C LEU A 199 -5.12 1.52 19.32
N LEU A 200 -5.98 2.35 18.72
CA LEU A 200 -5.83 3.79 18.63
C LEU A 200 -6.97 4.44 19.42
N ASN A 201 -6.85 4.35 20.74
CA ASN A 201 -7.67 5.15 21.63
C ASN A 201 -7.45 6.62 21.24
N GLY A 202 -8.51 7.34 20.84
CA GLY A 202 -8.43 8.77 20.49
C GLY A 202 -7.93 9.66 21.64
N TYR A 203 -7.82 9.08 22.85
CA TYR A 203 -7.24 9.68 24.04
C TYR A 203 -5.82 9.16 24.37
N ALA A 204 -5.27 8.21 23.61
CA ALA A 204 -3.91 7.73 23.82
C ALA A 204 -2.92 8.87 23.56
N LYS A 205 -2.15 9.20 24.59
CA LYS A 205 -0.96 10.05 24.43
C LYS A 205 -0.02 9.35 23.42
N TRP A 206 0.61 10.16 22.57
CA TRP A 206 1.67 9.70 21.68
C TRP A 206 2.66 8.78 22.41
N ASP A 207 2.99 7.64 21.80
CA ASP A 207 4.01 6.71 22.26
C ASP A 207 5.14 6.61 21.23
N ASP A 208 6.38 6.78 21.68
CA ASP A 208 7.58 6.67 20.84
C ASP A 208 7.78 5.27 20.26
N TYR A 209 7.06 4.26 20.76
CA TYR A 209 6.95 2.96 20.08
C TYR A 209 6.50 3.11 18.62
N LEU A 210 5.69 4.12 18.29
CA LEU A 210 5.33 4.43 16.91
C LEU A 210 6.56 4.77 16.06
N PHE A 211 7.56 5.46 16.60
CA PHE A 211 8.79 5.70 15.85
C PHE A 211 9.54 4.40 15.55
N VAL A 212 9.51 3.43 16.46
CA VAL A 212 10.09 2.10 16.23
C VAL A 212 9.31 1.35 15.15
N GLN A 213 7.97 1.36 15.23
CA GLN A 213 7.11 0.68 14.26
C GLN A 213 7.26 1.22 12.82
N PHE A 214 7.60 2.50 12.69
CA PHE A 214 7.83 3.16 11.40
C PHE A 214 9.31 3.34 11.07
N ASP A 215 10.21 2.62 11.74
CA ASP A 215 11.66 2.61 11.48
C ASP A 215 12.37 3.98 11.62
N LEU A 216 11.73 4.94 12.30
CA LEU A 216 12.26 6.26 12.62
C LEU A 216 13.10 6.25 13.91
N VAL A 217 13.12 5.14 14.64
CA VAL A 217 13.98 4.83 15.78
C VAL A 217 14.35 3.35 15.68
N SER A 218 15.60 2.99 15.97
CA SER A 218 16.02 1.59 15.99
C SER A 218 15.74 1.01 17.37
N GLY A 219 14.78 0.08 17.45
CA GLY A 219 14.39 -0.58 18.69
C GLY A 219 15.31 -1.74 19.10
N SER A 220 16.15 -2.24 18.19
CA SER A 220 17.01 -3.39 18.45
C SER A 220 18.28 -3.41 17.61
N LYS A 221 19.41 -3.71 18.26
CA LYS A 221 20.69 -4.02 17.58
C LYS A 221 20.61 -5.24 16.68
N SER A 222 19.64 -6.14 16.89
CA SER A 222 19.41 -7.27 16.00
C SER A 222 18.99 -6.82 14.61
N ASP A 223 18.24 -5.73 14.54
CA ASP A 223 17.56 -5.26 13.33
C ASP A 223 18.52 -4.40 12.49
N GLU A 224 19.47 -3.74 13.17
CA GLU A 224 20.63 -3.06 12.54
C GLU A 224 21.55 -4.01 11.74
N ARG A 225 21.31 -5.33 11.79
CA ARG A 225 22.00 -6.30 10.93
C ARG A 225 21.44 -6.33 9.51
N TYR A 226 20.19 -5.90 9.32
CA TYR A 226 19.53 -5.85 8.01
C TYR A 226 19.74 -4.52 7.29
N PHE A 227 19.99 -3.44 8.03
CA PHE A 227 20.35 -2.13 7.51
C PHE A 227 21.40 -1.50 8.44
N LYS A 228 22.57 -1.16 7.89
CA LYS A 228 23.68 -0.66 8.70
C LYS A 228 23.50 0.83 8.98
N ILE A 229 23.18 1.18 10.24
CA ILE A 229 23.17 2.59 10.68
C ILE A 229 24.61 3.09 10.79
N THR A 230 25.02 3.91 9.82
CA THR A 230 26.36 4.53 9.77
C THR A 230 26.41 5.90 10.44
N ALA A 231 25.27 6.46 10.86
CA ALA A 231 25.23 7.70 11.61
C ALA A 231 26.06 7.61 12.89
N ILE A 232 26.99 8.55 13.04
CA ILE A 232 27.88 8.66 14.20
C ILE A 232 27.29 9.57 15.28
N ASP A 233 26.29 10.37 14.93
CA ASP A 233 25.57 11.32 15.78
C ASP A 233 24.29 10.71 16.39
N THR A 234 24.32 9.40 16.66
CA THR A 234 23.24 8.67 17.32
C THR A 234 23.47 8.53 18.81
N TYR A 235 22.41 8.43 19.60
CA TYR A 235 22.48 8.11 21.02
C TYR A 235 21.47 7.02 21.40
N HIS A 236 21.62 6.42 22.58
CA HIS A 236 20.64 5.47 23.10
C HIS A 236 19.84 6.12 24.23
N ASP A 237 18.54 5.86 24.29
CA ASP A 237 17.69 6.27 25.40
C ASP A 237 17.66 5.24 26.54
N GLU A 238 16.82 5.48 27.54
CA GLU A 238 16.64 4.59 28.70
C GLU A 238 16.02 3.22 28.34
N LYS A 239 15.32 3.12 27.20
CA LYS A 239 14.78 1.87 26.67
C LYS A 239 15.81 1.10 25.85
N GLY A 240 17.01 1.67 25.67
CA GLY A 240 18.06 1.12 24.81
C GLY A 240 17.78 1.31 23.33
N TRP A 241 16.81 2.14 22.96
CA TRP A 241 16.52 2.47 21.56
C TRP A 241 17.52 3.46 21.04
N ARG A 242 17.94 3.27 19.79
CA ARG A 242 18.91 4.14 19.13
C ARG A 242 18.19 5.22 18.34
N TRP A 243 18.50 6.47 18.67
CA TRP A 243 17.92 7.69 18.10
C TRP A 243 18.87 8.40 17.15
#